data_AF-A0A959P2C4-F1
#
_entry.id   AF-A0A959P2C4-F1
#
_cell.length_a   1.000
_cell.length_b   1.000
_cell.length_c   1.000
_cell.angle_alpha   90.00
_cell.angle_beta   90.00
_cell.angle_gamma   90.00
#
_symmetry.space_group_name_H-M   'P 1'
#
loop_
_entity.id
_entity.type
_entity.pdbx_description
1 polymer ?
#
loop_
_entity_poly.entity_id
_entity_poly.type
_entity_poly.pdbx_seq_one_letter_code
_entity_poly.pdbx_strand_id
1 'polypeptide(L)'
;MTTLYHANGRVKWSLGTAYHDNGRTAFSLGTAYHDNGRTAFSLGTAYHANGRTAFSLGTAYHDNGRTALSLGTAYHSNGRTAYSLGTAYHSNGRTAYSLGTFYDENGRVVNNKSFSIGLGKGIQMQVIPTIKITVYGRKIN
;
A
#
# COMPACT_ATOMS: atom_id res chain seq x y z
N MET A 1 9.91 -26.54 8.66
CA MET A 1 9.47 -25.12 8.63
C MET A 1 9.32 -24.69 10.07
N THR A 2 10.05 -23.66 10.52
CA THR A 2 10.03 -23.22 11.93
C THR A 2 8.89 -22.23 12.15
N THR A 3 8.13 -22.41 13.23
CA THR A 3 7.10 -21.47 13.68
C THR A 3 7.50 -20.88 15.03
N LEU A 4 7.42 -19.57 15.17
CA LEU A 4 7.76 -18.85 16.41
C LEU A 4 6.56 -18.03 16.90
N TYR A 5 6.39 -17.96 18.21
CA TYR A 5 5.36 -17.16 18.88
C TYR A 5 6.01 -16.24 19.91
N HIS A 6 5.69 -14.95 19.87
CA HIS A 6 6.19 -13.99 20.85
C HIS A 6 5.10 -12.99 21.24
N ALA A 7 4.72 -12.91 22.52
CA ALA A 7 3.79 -11.88 22.99
C ALA A 7 4.33 -10.47 22.72
N ASN A 8 5.61 -10.24 23.01
CA ASN A 8 6.34 -9.03 22.67
C ASN A 8 7.69 -9.42 22.05
N GLY A 9 8.06 -8.85 20.91
CA GLY A 9 9.30 -9.27 20.27
C GLY A 9 9.87 -8.33 19.23
N ARG A 10 11.20 -8.38 19.10
CA ARG A 10 11.92 -7.81 17.96
C ARG A 10 12.64 -8.94 17.23
N VAL A 11 12.21 -9.22 16.01
CA VAL A 11 12.82 -10.23 15.15
C VAL A 11 13.64 -9.52 14.09
N LYS A 12 14.93 -9.82 14.02
CA LYS A 12 15.79 -9.27 12.99
C LYS A 12 15.51 -9.93 11.64
N TRP A 13 15.40 -11.25 11.63
CA TRP A 13 15.16 -12.05 10.43
C TRP A 13 14.16 -13.16 10.74
N SER A 14 13.10 -13.27 9.93
CA SER A 14 12.17 -14.41 9.92
C SER A 14 12.21 -15.09 8.56
N LEU A 15 12.54 -16.37 8.54
CA LEU A 15 12.53 -17.20 7.32
C LEU A 15 11.29 -18.12 7.25
N GLY A 16 10.65 -18.38 8.39
CA GLY A 16 9.47 -19.24 8.52
C GLY A 16 8.23 -18.46 8.88
N THR A 17 7.38 -19.05 9.72
CA THR A 17 6.18 -18.38 10.22
C THR A 17 6.46 -17.77 11.60
N ALA A 18 6.11 -16.50 11.81
CA ALA A 18 6.24 -15.84 13.09
C ALA A 18 4.93 -15.15 13.49
N TYR A 19 4.53 -15.32 14.75
CA TYR A 19 3.36 -14.69 15.33
C TYR A 19 3.77 -13.77 16.47
N HIS A 20 3.15 -12.60 16.52
CA HIS A 20 3.44 -11.56 17.49
C HIS A 20 2.19 -10.81 17.95
N ASP A 21 1.95 -10.68 19.25
CA ASP A 21 0.89 -9.78 19.72
C ASP A 21 1.37 -8.32 19.54
N ASN A 22 2.58 -8.01 20.01
CA ASN A 22 3.26 -6.75 19.73
C ASN A 22 4.67 -6.99 19.20
N GLY A 23 4.91 -6.66 17.93
CA GLY A 23 6.13 -7.09 17.25
C GLY A 23 6.80 -6.04 16.38
N ARG A 24 8.12 -6.16 16.25
CA ARG A 24 8.84 -5.52 15.14
C ARG A 24 9.66 -6.57 14.40
N THR A 25 9.46 -6.65 13.10
CA THR A 25 10.22 -7.53 12.21
C THR A 25 11.03 -6.66 11.27
N ALA A 26 12.36 -6.77 11.30
CA ALA A 26 13.18 -6.01 10.36
C ALA A 26 13.07 -6.61 8.95
N PHE A 27 13.27 -7.92 8.81
CA PHE A 27 13.18 -8.63 7.53
C PHE A 27 12.35 -9.91 7.66
N SER A 28 11.30 -10.03 6.86
CA SER A 28 10.50 -11.26 6.72
C SER A 28 10.62 -11.81 5.31
N LEU A 29 11.14 -13.02 5.19
CA LEU A 29 11.12 -13.79 3.95
C LEU A 29 9.97 -14.80 3.92
N GLY A 30 9.49 -15.23 5.10
CA GLY A 30 8.33 -16.09 5.26
C GLY A 30 7.06 -15.30 5.61
N THR A 31 6.22 -15.90 6.45
CA THR A 31 4.95 -15.30 6.88
C THR A 31 5.07 -14.69 8.28
N ALA A 32 4.69 -13.43 8.43
CA ALA A 32 4.66 -12.76 9.73
C ALA A 32 3.24 -12.30 10.06
N TYR A 33 2.77 -12.61 11.26
CA TYR A 33 1.50 -12.17 11.81
C TYR A 33 1.73 -11.28 13.02
N HIS A 34 1.04 -10.15 13.05
CA HIS A 34 1.12 -9.18 14.13
C HIS A 34 -0.27 -8.68 14.52
N ASP A 35 -0.63 -8.68 15.80
CA ASP A 35 -1.81 -7.92 16.24
C ASP A 35 -1.49 -6.43 16.19
N ASN A 36 -0.36 -6.04 16.76
CA ASN A 36 0.20 -4.70 16.68
C ASN A 36 1.65 -4.78 16.23
N GLY A 37 1.98 -4.25 15.06
CA GLY A 37 3.32 -4.52 14.54
C GLY A 37 3.91 -3.55 13.54
N ARG A 38 5.21 -3.72 13.34
CA ARG A 38 5.94 -3.05 12.26
C ARG A 38 6.82 -4.04 11.54
N THR A 39 6.69 -4.10 10.23
CA THR A 39 7.61 -4.81 9.36
C THR A 39 8.39 -3.80 8.53
N ALA A 40 9.71 -3.78 8.65
CA ALA A 40 10.51 -2.86 7.83
C ALA A 40 10.56 -3.37 6.37
N PHE A 41 10.81 -4.66 6.17
CA PHE A 41 10.95 -5.27 4.85
C PHE A 41 10.28 -6.64 4.79
N SER A 42 9.38 -6.84 3.82
CA SER A 42 8.72 -8.13 3.58
C SER A 42 8.90 -8.58 2.14
N LEU A 43 9.50 -9.76 1.95
CA LEU A 43 9.45 -10.50 0.68
C LEU A 43 8.32 -11.52 0.66
N GLY A 44 7.98 -12.06 1.83
CA GLY A 44 6.85 -12.97 1.98
C GLY A 44 5.56 -12.22 2.34
N THR A 45 4.73 -12.86 3.14
CA THR A 45 3.42 -12.32 3.53
C THR A 45 3.47 -11.72 4.93
N ALA A 46 2.95 -10.51 5.10
CA ALA A 46 2.84 -9.85 6.40
C ALA A 46 1.38 -9.49 6.69
N TYR A 47 0.85 -10.00 7.79
CA TYR A 47 -0.50 -9.71 8.30
C TYR A 47 -0.40 -8.84 9.55
N HIS A 48 -1.21 -7.80 9.61
CA HIS A 48 -1.32 -6.94 10.77
C HIS A 48 -2.79 -6.61 11.07
N ALA A 49 -3.24 -6.76 12.33
CA ALA A 49 -4.49 -6.12 12.72
C ALA A 49 -4.29 -4.60 12.81
N ASN A 50 -3.21 -4.15 13.45
CA ASN A 50 -2.78 -2.77 13.51
C ASN A 50 -1.30 -2.66 13.17
N GLY A 51 -0.94 -2.04 12.05
CA GLY A 51 0.45 -2.14 11.64
C GLY A 51 1.00 -1.16 10.64
N ARG A 52 2.31 -1.27 10.47
CA ARG A 52 3.06 -0.53 9.45
C ARG A 52 4.02 -1.45 8.72
N THR A 53 3.93 -1.44 7.40
CA THR A 53 4.95 -2.03 6.54
C THR A 53 5.71 -0.91 5.84
N ALA A 54 7.02 -0.81 6.04
CA ALA A 54 7.78 0.21 5.32
C ALA A 54 7.95 -0.20 3.84
N PHE A 55 8.33 -1.44 3.59
CA PHE A 55 8.54 -1.94 2.24
C PHE A 55 8.05 -3.38 2.06
N SER A 56 7.26 -3.63 1.01
CA SER A 56 6.75 -4.95 0.67
C SER A 56 7.00 -5.28 -0.81
N LEU A 57 7.71 -6.37 -1.07
CA LEU A 57 7.72 -7.04 -2.39
C LEU A 57 6.67 -8.14 -2.48
N GLY A 58 6.35 -8.75 -1.34
CA GLY A 58 5.30 -9.76 -1.25
C GLY A 58 3.95 -9.14 -0.95
N THR A 59 3.17 -9.83 -0.12
CA THR A 59 1.81 -9.39 0.21
C THR A 59 1.74 -8.80 1.62
N ALA A 60 1.12 -7.64 1.75
CA ALA A 60 0.85 -6.99 3.03
C ALA A 60 -0.65 -6.85 3.26
N TYR A 61 -1.15 -7.44 4.34
CA TYR A 61 -2.53 -7.33 4.79
C TYR A 61 -2.58 -6.52 6.08
N HIS A 62 -3.49 -5.54 6.13
CA HIS A 62 -3.72 -4.71 7.30
C HIS A 62 -5.22 -4.55 7.54
N ASP A 63 -5.70 -4.75 8.78
CA ASP A 63 -7.04 -4.26 9.13
C ASP A 63 -7.00 -2.74 9.35
N ASN A 64 -6.00 -2.27 10.09
CA ASN A 64 -5.73 -0.85 10.31
C ASN A 64 -4.24 -0.59 10.09
N GLY A 65 -3.86 0.03 8.97
CA GLY A 65 -2.43 0.10 8.70
C GLY A 65 -1.94 1.09 7.68
N ARG A 66 -0.61 1.06 7.54
CA ARG A 66 0.10 1.88 6.57
C ARG A 66 1.16 1.08 5.85
N THR A 67 1.20 1.20 4.54
CA THR A 67 2.30 0.71 3.72
C THR A 67 3.01 1.92 3.11
N ALA A 68 4.31 2.07 3.32
CA ALA A 68 5.03 3.19 2.69
C ALA A 68 5.29 2.89 1.21
N LEU A 69 5.84 1.73 0.89
CA LEU A 69 6.07 1.29 -0.49
C LEU A 69 5.67 -0.17 -0.69
N SER A 70 4.78 -0.42 -1.66
CA SER A 70 4.40 -1.76 -2.11
C SER A 70 4.77 -1.95 -3.57
N LEU A 71 5.63 -2.94 -3.83
CA LEU A 71 5.91 -3.46 -5.17
C LEU A 71 5.07 -4.71 -5.47
N GLY A 72 4.65 -5.43 -4.43
CA GLY A 72 3.68 -6.52 -4.52
C GLY A 72 2.26 -6.03 -4.22
N THR A 73 1.51 -6.85 -3.48
CA THR A 73 0.10 -6.57 -3.19
C THR A 73 -0.10 -6.02 -1.79
N ALA A 74 -0.88 -4.95 -1.66
CA ALA A 74 -1.29 -4.37 -0.38
C ALA A 74 -2.82 -4.40 -0.23
N TYR A 75 -3.29 -4.98 0.87
CA TYR A 75 -4.70 -5.00 1.25
C TYR A 75 -4.89 -4.27 2.57
N HIS A 76 -5.87 -3.36 2.61
CA HIS A 76 -6.21 -2.61 3.81
C HIS A 76 -7.72 -2.55 4.00
N SER A 77 -8.23 -2.94 5.16
CA SER A 77 -9.60 -2.62 5.55
C SER A 77 -9.72 -1.12 5.83
N ASN A 78 -8.84 -0.59 6.69
CA ASN A 78 -8.67 0.84 6.95
C ASN A 78 -7.19 1.21 6.83
N GLY A 79 -6.80 2.05 5.88
CA GLY A 79 -5.36 2.32 5.77
C GLY A 79 -4.89 3.22 4.67
N ARG A 80 -3.56 3.34 4.59
CA ARG A 80 -2.89 4.20 3.62
C ARG A 80 -1.73 3.51 2.98
N THR A 81 -1.62 3.66 1.67
CA THR A 81 -0.43 3.31 0.90
C THR A 81 0.20 4.59 0.36
N ALA A 82 1.46 4.87 0.67
CA ALA A 82 2.08 6.07 0.11
C ALA A 82 2.44 5.87 -1.36
N TYR A 83 3.12 4.75 -1.68
CA TYR A 83 3.51 4.40 -3.04
C TYR A 83 3.15 2.94 -3.35
N SER A 84 2.37 2.71 -4.42
CA SER A 84 2.09 1.37 -4.94
C SER A 84 2.54 1.26 -6.38
N LEU A 85 3.46 0.34 -6.65
CA LEU A 85 3.83 -0.06 -8.01
C LEU A 85 3.19 -1.40 -8.39
N GLY A 86 2.79 -2.19 -7.40
CA GLY A 86 1.93 -3.36 -7.57
C GLY A 86 0.47 -3.03 -7.32
N THR A 87 -0.28 -4.01 -6.83
CA THR A 87 -1.73 -3.88 -6.64
C THR A 87 -2.07 -3.40 -5.23
N ALA A 88 -3.01 -2.46 -5.13
CA ALA A 88 -3.53 -1.99 -3.84
C ALA A 88 -5.05 -2.13 -3.76
N TYR A 89 -5.54 -2.63 -2.63
CA TYR A 89 -6.96 -2.77 -2.30
C TYR A 89 -7.23 -2.07 -0.99
N HIS A 90 -8.25 -1.21 -0.97
CA HIS A 90 -8.68 -0.51 0.23
C HIS A 90 -10.20 -0.55 0.36
N SER A 91 -10.72 -0.95 1.53
CA SER A 91 -12.14 -0.70 1.84
C SER A 91 -12.33 0.76 2.21
N ASN A 92 -11.64 1.24 3.26
CA ASN A 92 -11.62 2.64 3.66
C ASN A 92 -10.18 3.15 3.74
N GLY A 93 -9.67 3.67 2.63
CA GLY A 93 -8.27 4.05 2.58
C GLY A 93 -7.89 4.93 1.41
N ARG A 94 -6.61 5.25 1.36
CA ARG A 94 -6.04 6.11 0.32
C ARG A 94 -4.69 5.60 -0.15
N THR A 95 -4.49 5.64 -1.46
CA THR A 95 -3.16 5.52 -2.07
C THR A 95 -2.73 6.87 -2.58
N ALA A 96 -1.56 7.37 -2.14
CA ALA A 96 -1.10 8.70 -2.55
C ALA A 96 -0.51 8.69 -3.97
N TYR A 97 0.26 7.66 -4.31
CA TYR A 97 0.81 7.45 -5.65
C TYR A 97 0.65 5.99 -6.06
N SER A 98 0.09 5.75 -7.25
CA SER A 98 -0.06 4.41 -7.81
C SER A 98 0.38 4.40 -9.27
N LEU A 99 1.34 3.54 -9.59
CA LEU A 99 1.65 3.16 -10.98
C LEU A 99 1.02 1.79 -11.33
N GLY A 100 0.72 0.98 -10.32
CA GLY A 100 -0.02 -0.27 -10.46
C GLY A 100 -1.53 -0.08 -10.33
N THR A 101 -2.25 -1.20 -10.28
CA THR A 101 -3.71 -1.22 -10.21
C THR A 101 -4.20 -0.94 -8.80
N PHE A 102 -5.20 -0.08 -8.68
CA PHE A 102 -5.88 0.18 -7.42
C PHE A 102 -7.34 -0.24 -7.51
N TYR A 103 -7.83 -0.86 -6.44
CA TYR A 103 -9.23 -1.24 -6.28
C TYR A 103 -9.85 -0.59 -5.04
N ASP A 104 -11.08 -0.10 -5.20
CA ASP A 104 -11.91 0.37 -4.10
C ASP A 104 -12.65 -0.77 -3.37
N GLU A 105 -13.45 -0.42 -2.37
CA GLU A 105 -14.26 -1.34 -1.55
C GLU A 105 -15.24 -2.20 -2.36
N ASN A 106 -15.62 -1.77 -3.56
CA ASN A 106 -16.52 -2.50 -4.45
C ASN A 106 -15.75 -3.34 -5.48
N GLY A 107 -14.42 -3.45 -5.34
CA GLY A 107 -13.56 -4.17 -6.27
C GLY A 107 -13.45 -3.50 -7.64
N ARG A 108 -13.75 -2.20 -7.76
CA ARG A 108 -13.64 -1.47 -9.01
C ARG A 108 -12.26 -0.88 -9.16
N VAL A 109 -11.70 -0.96 -10.37
CA VAL A 109 -10.43 -0.28 -10.67
C VAL A 109 -10.66 1.23 -10.59
N VAL A 110 -9.96 1.90 -9.68
CA VAL A 110 -9.92 3.35 -9.68
C VAL A 110 -8.81 3.77 -10.63
N ASN A 111 -9.16 4.60 -11.62
CA ASN A 111 -8.22 5.10 -12.62
C ASN A 111 -7.27 6.13 -11.99
N ASN A 112 -6.24 5.62 -11.31
CA ASN A 112 -5.24 6.42 -10.61
C ASN A 112 -4.16 6.98 -11.55
N LYS A 113 -4.37 6.94 -12.87
CA LYS A 113 -3.46 7.55 -13.86
C LYS A 113 -3.44 9.09 -13.80
N SER A 114 -3.90 9.68 -12.70
CA SER A 114 -3.83 11.12 -12.50
C SER A 114 -2.71 11.51 -11.54
N PHE A 115 -1.74 12.28 -12.06
CA PHE A 115 -0.65 12.84 -11.28
C PHE A 115 -1.12 14.16 -10.66
N SER A 116 -1.18 14.26 -9.34
CA SER A 116 -1.51 15.51 -8.65
C SER A 116 -0.28 16.06 -7.92
N ILE A 117 0.12 17.30 -8.24
CA ILE A 117 1.16 18.04 -7.50
C ILE A 117 0.54 19.28 -6.85
N GLY A 118 0.74 19.42 -5.54
CA GLY A 118 0.33 20.60 -4.79
C GLY A 118 1.41 21.67 -4.85
N LEU A 119 1.06 22.88 -5.32
CA LEU A 119 1.99 24.02 -5.43
C LEU A 119 1.83 25.05 -4.28
N GLY A 120 1.04 24.71 -3.26
CA GLY A 120 0.74 25.58 -2.12
C GLY A 120 -0.68 25.38 -1.59
N LYS A 121 -1.05 26.08 -0.52
CA LYS A 121 -2.43 26.04 0.03
C LYS A 121 -3.44 26.35 -1.07
N GLY A 122 -4.24 25.36 -1.45
CA GLY A 122 -5.34 25.50 -2.41
C GLY A 122 -4.98 25.35 -3.89
N ILE A 123 -3.71 25.13 -4.26
CA ILE A 123 -3.30 24.95 -5.66
C ILE A 123 -2.90 23.49 -5.90
N GLN A 124 -3.67 22.81 -6.75
CA GLN A 124 -3.41 21.43 -7.19
C GLN A 124 -3.36 21.38 -8.71
N MET A 125 -2.27 20.86 -9.28
CA MET A 125 -2.19 20.52 -10.70
C MET A 125 -2.47 19.04 -10.86
N GLN A 126 -3.56 18.68 -11.55
CA GLN A 126 -3.97 17.30 -11.81
C GLN A 126 -3.76 16.97 -13.30
N VAL A 127 -2.86 16.05 -13.61
CA VAL A 127 -2.66 15.53 -14.96
C VAL A 127 -3.57 14.34 -15.14
N ILE A 128 -4.71 14.49 -15.82
CA ILE A 128 -5.62 13.38 -16.12
C ILE A 128 -5.24 12.69 -17.44
N PRO A 129 -5.45 11.37 -17.56
CA PRO A 129 -4.97 10.56 -18.70
C PRO A 129 -5.64 10.85 -20.05
N THR A 130 -6.64 11.73 -20.11
CA THR A 130 -7.36 12.05 -21.35
C THR A 130 -7.67 13.54 -21.45
N ILE A 131 -6.73 14.30 -22.03
CA ILE A 131 -7.08 15.57 -22.66
C ILE A 131 -7.56 15.22 -24.08
N LYS A 132 -8.87 15.20 -24.29
CA LYS A 132 -9.46 15.17 -25.64
C LYS A 132 -9.62 16.61 -26.11
N ILE A 133 -8.70 17.10 -26.94
CA ILE A 133 -8.90 18.38 -27.65
C ILE A 133 -9.71 18.06 -28.91
N THR A 134 -10.96 18.51 -28.96
CA THR A 134 -11.75 18.51 -30.18
C THR A 134 -11.90 19.96 -30.62
N VAL A 135 -11.19 20.36 -31.68
CA VAL A 135 -11.32 21.68 -32.30
C VAL A 135 -12.47 21.62 -33.30
N TYR A 136 -13.59 22.26 -32.98
CA TYR A 136 -14.62 22.55 -33.98
C TYR A 136 -14.27 23.87 -34.67
N GLY A 137 -14.26 23.84 -36.00
CA GLY A 137 -13.76 24.91 -36.86
C GLY A 137 -14.31 26.28 -36.48
N ARG A 138 -13.40 27.18 -36.12
CA ARG A 138 -13.65 28.63 -36.12
C ARG A 138 -13.26 29.14 -37.50
N LYS A 139 -14.23 29.60 -38.30
CA LYS A 139 -13.91 30.53 -39.39
C LYS A 139 -13.36 31.79 -38.73
N ILE A 140 -12.09 32.08 -38.98
CA ILE A 140 -11.53 33.40 -38.74
C ILE A 140 -11.99 34.23 -39.93
N ASN A 141 -12.88 35.18 -39.67
CA ASN A 141 -13.02 36.35 -40.53
C ASN A 141 -11.97 37.37 -40.09
#